data_AF-A0A428P693-F1
#
_entry.id   AF-A0A428P693-F1
#
_cell.length_a   1.000
_cell.length_b   1.000
_cell.length_c   1.000
_cell.angle_alpha   90.00
_cell.angle_beta   90.00
_cell.angle_gamma   90.00
#
_symmetry.space_group_name_H-M   'P 1'
#
loop_
_entity.id
_entity.type
_entity.pdbx_description
1 polymer ?
#
loop_
_entity_poly.entity_id
_entity_poly.type
_entity_poly.pdbx_seq_one_letter_code
_entity_poly.pdbx_strand_id
1 'polypeptide(L)'
;MAPGRGQPNLTWERESFFPSAFRHEHGQQGVVRFLRSATTLPLTLLAGLACIIAATAFTTRLSKEIFQCPDWSIQCTVDSNIVWIQAHLGTVQGIVTAFYVASLAAIAHVAHAFAETMVWPLLSKQSYSLKQLDTYLSASQGSIPSILFAFGAAKDLETVLIILGLCILAAVPLSAAPLVGYVYELQNITMPFEASYLPAGGMGPVFTQRSTAPVMPKSVSQAVSKYIAWSNQLSLEPLPDYRSWYVDRDSLSKLGNFTVNAVRIERNITCSGHTLNLTHPESEKFLTVDTLLRQRYPNRKKKSDEIVRIRDQPRLTLWVHDFEFVSPHRTRSTLVFAALNGKIETGLPTSAPPTWKEDWPSGISAVSCTVDVELVDDTLMVGSGFPAPPETINSLDIVGKGAGGNTSEIALWFSVAPTVVGINVQGRQPLFELCPSELPASELPVVFT
;
A
#
# COMPACT_ATOMS: atom_id res chain seq x y z
N MET A 1 -26.82 -51.07 -71.84
CA MET A 1 -26.60 -51.41 -70.42
C MET A 1 -27.48 -50.52 -69.57
N ALA A 2 -28.62 -51.04 -69.11
CA ALA A 2 -29.29 -50.62 -67.88
C ALA A 2 -28.66 -51.44 -66.72
N PRO A 3 -28.83 -51.14 -65.41
CA PRO A 3 -30.01 -50.55 -64.72
C PRO A 3 -29.64 -49.42 -63.73
N GLY A 4 -30.50 -48.70 -63.00
CA GLY A 4 -31.94 -48.69 -62.77
C GLY A 4 -32.23 -48.01 -61.41
N ARG A 5 -33.42 -47.39 -61.31
CA ARG A 5 -34.18 -46.96 -60.11
C ARG A 5 -33.77 -45.71 -59.31
N GLY A 6 -34.76 -44.81 -59.16
CA GLY A 6 -35.02 -44.12 -57.89
C GLY A 6 -35.38 -42.63 -58.00
N GLN A 7 -36.64 -42.30 -58.30
CA GLN A 7 -37.25 -41.11 -57.69
C GLN A 7 -37.41 -41.35 -56.18
N PRO A 8 -37.32 -40.30 -55.35
CA PRO A 8 -38.56 -39.82 -54.73
C PRO A 8 -38.70 -38.29 -54.73
N ASN A 9 -39.97 -37.88 -54.76
CA ASN A 9 -40.44 -36.56 -54.37
C ASN A 9 -39.87 -36.14 -53.00
N LEU A 10 -39.40 -34.91 -52.88
CA LEU A 10 -39.32 -34.19 -51.61
C LEU A 10 -39.93 -32.80 -51.80
N THR A 11 -41.20 -32.74 -51.43
CA THR A 11 -41.93 -31.54 -51.04
C THR A 11 -41.16 -30.83 -49.93
N TRP A 12 -40.70 -29.61 -50.19
CA TRP A 12 -40.45 -28.67 -49.11
C TRP A 12 -41.77 -27.99 -48.82
N GLU A 13 -42.51 -28.56 -47.88
CA GLU A 13 -43.47 -27.80 -47.08
C GLU A 13 -42.71 -26.64 -46.45
N ARG A 14 -42.78 -25.47 -47.08
CA ARG A 14 -42.56 -24.21 -46.37
C ARG A 14 -43.85 -24.00 -45.60
N GLU A 15 -43.89 -24.47 -44.36
CA GLU A 15 -44.95 -24.15 -43.40
C GLU A 15 -45.14 -22.63 -43.39
N SER A 16 -46.15 -22.17 -44.11
CA SER A 16 -46.63 -20.82 -44.07
C SER A 16 -47.22 -20.61 -42.68
N PHE A 17 -46.41 -20.06 -41.77
CA PHE A 17 -46.86 -19.54 -40.48
C PHE A 17 -47.62 -18.21 -40.68
N PHE A 18 -48.63 -18.22 -41.56
CA PHE A 18 -49.58 -17.13 -41.69
C PHE A 18 -50.87 -17.56 -40.98
N PRO A 19 -51.16 -17.07 -39.76
CA PRO A 19 -52.52 -17.07 -39.31
C PRO A 19 -53.31 -16.08 -40.20
N SER A 20 -54.40 -16.58 -40.76
CA SER A 20 -55.42 -15.86 -41.54
C SER A 20 -56.22 -14.85 -40.69
N ALA A 21 -55.51 -14.02 -39.92
CA ALA A 21 -56.07 -13.11 -38.93
C ALA A 21 -55.79 -11.63 -39.26
N PHE A 22 -55.99 -11.22 -40.51
CA PHE A 22 -56.07 -9.81 -40.86
C PHE A 22 -57.34 -9.52 -41.65
N ARG A 23 -58.48 -9.66 -40.96
CA ARG A 23 -59.70 -8.93 -41.32
C ARG A 23 -59.73 -7.67 -40.46
N HIS A 24 -59.73 -6.52 -41.14
CA HIS A 24 -59.81 -5.18 -40.55
C HIS A 24 -60.82 -5.11 -39.40
N GLU A 25 -60.40 -4.70 -38.20
CA GLU A 25 -61.23 -3.95 -37.25
C GLU A 25 -60.41 -3.41 -36.06
N HIS A 26 -60.96 -2.38 -35.42
CA HIS A 26 -60.31 -1.33 -34.63
C HIS A 26 -59.43 -1.75 -33.44
N GLY A 27 -58.55 -0.80 -33.07
CA GLY A 27 -57.47 -0.90 -32.10
C GLY A 27 -57.88 -1.32 -30.68
N GLN A 28 -56.88 -1.74 -29.92
CA GLN A 28 -56.89 -2.35 -28.57
C GLN A 28 -57.06 -3.87 -28.50
N GLN A 29 -57.84 -4.54 -29.35
CA GLN A 29 -57.95 -6.02 -29.28
C GLN A 29 -56.89 -6.78 -30.13
N GLY A 30 -56.22 -6.09 -31.06
CA GLY A 30 -55.22 -6.69 -31.96
C GLY A 30 -53.93 -7.14 -31.26
N VAL A 31 -53.39 -6.34 -30.34
CA VAL A 31 -52.13 -6.63 -29.63
C VAL A 31 -52.30 -7.84 -28.70
N VAL A 32 -53.42 -7.91 -27.96
CA VAL A 32 -53.71 -9.03 -27.05
C VAL A 32 -53.97 -10.33 -27.83
N ARG A 33 -54.66 -10.25 -28.98
CA ARG A 33 -54.85 -11.43 -29.87
C ARG A 33 -53.54 -11.87 -30.51
N PHE A 34 -52.69 -10.95 -30.94
CA PHE A 34 -51.36 -11.24 -31.50
C PHE A 34 -50.42 -11.91 -30.48
N LEU A 35 -50.40 -11.40 -29.24
CA LEU A 35 -49.66 -12.02 -28.13
C LEU A 35 -50.22 -13.40 -27.74
N ARG A 36 -51.53 -13.62 -27.89
CA ARG A 36 -52.16 -14.94 -27.68
C ARG A 36 -51.87 -15.93 -28.82
N SER A 37 -51.71 -15.47 -30.06
CA SER A 37 -51.37 -16.35 -31.20
C SER A 37 -49.88 -16.65 -31.30
N ALA A 38 -49.02 -15.76 -30.79
CA ALA A 38 -47.56 -15.91 -30.77
C ALA A 38 -47.04 -15.97 -29.33
N THR A 39 -47.38 -17.06 -28.61
CA THR A 39 -47.06 -17.26 -27.19
C THR A 39 -45.56 -17.24 -26.88
N THR A 40 -44.70 -17.46 -27.87
CA THR A 40 -43.23 -17.44 -27.75
C THR A 40 -42.65 -16.05 -27.47
N LEU A 41 -43.26 -14.98 -27.98
CA LEU A 41 -42.80 -13.59 -27.80
C LEU A 41 -42.93 -13.06 -26.35
N PRO A 42 -44.08 -13.19 -25.65
CA PRO A 42 -44.17 -12.74 -24.26
C PRO A 42 -43.30 -13.59 -23.31
N LEU A 43 -43.14 -14.90 -23.58
CA LEU A 43 -42.28 -15.78 -22.80
C LEU A 43 -40.80 -15.38 -22.91
N THR A 44 -40.31 -15.09 -24.12
CA THR A 44 -38.92 -14.66 -24.35
C THR A 44 -38.63 -13.29 -23.73
N LEU A 45 -39.59 -12.36 -23.78
CA LEU A 45 -39.48 -11.06 -23.13
C LEU A 45 -39.37 -11.18 -21.60
N LEU A 46 -40.26 -11.97 -20.98
CA LEU A 46 -40.26 -12.19 -19.53
C LEU A 46 -38.98 -12.90 -19.07
N ALA A 47 -38.52 -13.90 -19.81
CA ALA A 47 -37.28 -14.60 -19.53
C ALA A 47 -36.06 -13.66 -19.61
N GLY A 48 -35.98 -12.84 -20.68
CA GLY A 48 -34.91 -11.85 -20.85
C GLY A 48 -34.88 -10.81 -19.71
N LEU A 49 -36.03 -10.27 -19.34
CA LEU A 49 -36.14 -9.33 -18.21
C LEU A 49 -35.72 -9.96 -16.88
N ALA A 50 -36.19 -11.18 -16.59
CA ALA A 50 -35.83 -11.88 -15.36
C ALA A 50 -34.31 -12.12 -15.26
N CYS A 51 -33.67 -12.55 -16.34
CA CYS A 51 -32.24 -12.78 -16.38
C CYS A 51 -31.41 -11.48 -16.24
N ILE A 52 -31.85 -10.36 -16.83
CA ILE A 52 -31.20 -9.06 -16.63
C ILE A 52 -31.28 -8.61 -15.17
N ILE A 53 -32.45 -8.74 -14.55
CA ILE A 53 -32.64 -8.40 -13.14
C ILE A 53 -31.76 -9.28 -12.25
N ALA A 54 -31.68 -10.58 -12.55
CA ALA A 54 -30.83 -11.51 -11.81
C ALA A 54 -29.34 -11.16 -11.95
N ALA A 55 -28.85 -10.89 -13.16
CA ALA A 55 -27.46 -10.52 -13.40
C ALA A 55 -27.09 -9.21 -12.70
N THR A 56 -27.92 -8.18 -12.84
CA THR A 56 -27.69 -6.87 -12.18
C THR A 56 -27.76 -6.97 -10.66
N ALA A 57 -28.71 -7.72 -10.10
CA ALA A 57 -28.79 -7.95 -8.66
C ALA A 57 -27.56 -8.71 -8.13
N PHE A 58 -27.09 -9.72 -8.86
CA PHE A 58 -25.88 -10.46 -8.51
C PHE A 58 -24.64 -9.55 -8.51
N THR A 59 -24.42 -8.79 -9.58
CA THR A 59 -23.27 -7.87 -9.68
C THR A 59 -23.33 -6.75 -8.63
N THR A 60 -24.52 -6.21 -8.33
CA THR A 60 -24.70 -5.18 -7.29
C THR A 60 -24.46 -5.72 -5.89
N ARG A 61 -24.77 -7.00 -5.64
CA ARG A 61 -24.40 -7.65 -4.39
C ARG A 61 -22.89 -7.81 -4.31
N LEU A 62 -22.28 -8.32 -5.38
CA LEU A 62 -20.84 -8.55 -5.48
C LEU A 62 -20.02 -7.27 -5.28
N SER A 63 -20.51 -6.13 -5.77
CA SER A 63 -19.80 -4.84 -5.66
C SER A 63 -19.69 -4.30 -4.23
N LYS A 64 -20.42 -4.88 -3.27
CA LYS A 64 -20.35 -4.51 -1.85
C LYS A 64 -19.39 -5.38 -1.04
N GLU A 65 -18.85 -6.43 -1.66
CA GLU A 65 -18.02 -7.42 -1.00
C GLU A 65 -16.53 -7.09 -1.16
N ILE A 66 -15.73 -7.44 -0.15
CA ILE A 66 -14.28 -7.26 -0.16
C ILE A 66 -13.64 -8.54 -0.71
N PHE A 67 -12.88 -8.42 -1.79
CA PHE A 67 -12.26 -9.58 -2.47
C PHE A 67 -10.93 -9.99 -1.87
N GLN A 68 -10.16 -9.04 -1.37
CA GLN A 68 -8.85 -9.30 -0.82
C GLN A 68 -8.64 -8.45 0.42
N CYS A 69 -8.35 -9.12 1.52
CA CYS A 69 -7.89 -8.49 2.74
C CYS A 69 -6.37 -8.54 2.77
N PRO A 70 -5.71 -7.46 3.21
CA PRO A 70 -4.28 -7.54 3.45
C PRO A 70 -3.99 -8.36 4.71
N ASP A 71 -2.88 -9.12 4.69
CA ASP A 71 -2.51 -10.09 5.74
C ASP A 71 -2.36 -9.49 7.15
N TRP A 72 -2.16 -8.17 7.25
CA TRP A 72 -1.98 -7.45 8.51
C TRP A 72 -3.29 -7.01 9.19
N SER A 73 -4.42 -7.07 8.47
CA SER A 73 -5.70 -6.57 8.98
C SER A 73 -6.38 -7.60 9.89
N ILE A 74 -6.89 -7.16 11.06
CA ILE A 74 -7.51 -8.09 12.03
C ILE A 74 -9.01 -8.29 11.76
N GLN A 75 -9.70 -7.25 11.29
CA GLN A 75 -11.15 -7.26 11.11
C GLN A 75 -11.60 -7.47 9.66
N CYS A 76 -10.65 -7.62 8.74
CA CYS A 76 -10.98 -7.91 7.35
C CYS A 76 -11.10 -9.42 7.17
N THR A 77 -12.33 -9.90 7.08
CA THR A 77 -12.63 -11.30 6.77
C THR A 77 -13.28 -11.38 5.41
N VAL A 78 -12.67 -12.12 4.48
CA VAL A 78 -13.29 -12.45 3.20
C VAL A 78 -14.19 -13.67 3.40
N ASP A 79 -15.46 -13.58 2.99
CA ASP A 79 -16.36 -14.74 3.03
C ASP A 79 -15.84 -15.84 2.08
N SER A 80 -15.92 -17.08 2.52
CA SER A 80 -15.56 -18.30 1.78
C SER A 80 -16.10 -18.34 0.34
N ASN A 81 -17.32 -17.83 0.12
CA ASN A 81 -17.93 -17.75 -1.20
C ASN A 81 -17.20 -16.77 -2.12
N ILE A 82 -16.73 -15.65 -1.58
CA ILE A 82 -16.02 -14.60 -2.31
C ILE A 82 -14.60 -15.05 -2.66
N VAL A 83 -13.93 -15.83 -1.79
CA VAL A 83 -12.63 -16.43 -2.10
C VAL A 83 -12.70 -17.31 -3.35
N TRP A 84 -13.76 -18.12 -3.48
CA TRP A 84 -13.96 -18.94 -4.68
C TRP A 84 -14.20 -18.08 -5.93
N ILE A 85 -15.03 -17.02 -5.81
CA ILE A 85 -15.31 -16.09 -6.90
C ILE A 85 -14.05 -15.34 -7.32
N GLN A 86 -13.21 -14.90 -6.39
CA GLN A 86 -11.94 -14.23 -6.67
C GLN A 86 -11.01 -15.13 -7.49
N ALA A 87 -10.85 -16.39 -7.06
CA ALA A 87 -10.01 -17.36 -7.76
C ALA A 87 -10.50 -17.66 -9.19
N HIS A 88 -11.78 -17.46 -9.46
CA HIS A 88 -12.42 -17.73 -10.75
C HIS A 88 -13.12 -16.49 -11.34
N LEU A 89 -12.61 -15.29 -11.06
CA LEU A 89 -13.28 -14.04 -11.42
C LEU A 89 -13.58 -13.96 -12.92
N GLY A 90 -12.61 -14.37 -13.75
CA GLY A 90 -12.79 -14.41 -15.21
C GLY A 90 -13.90 -15.37 -15.67
N THR A 91 -14.05 -16.52 -15.00
CA THR A 91 -15.13 -17.48 -15.30
C THR A 91 -16.48 -16.92 -14.89
N VAL A 92 -16.58 -16.31 -13.70
CA VAL A 92 -17.82 -15.69 -13.22
C VAL A 92 -18.22 -14.52 -14.11
N GLN A 93 -17.29 -13.66 -14.48
CA GLN A 93 -17.49 -12.58 -15.44
C GLN A 93 -17.97 -13.12 -16.79
N GLY A 94 -17.36 -14.20 -17.30
CA GLY A 94 -17.77 -14.85 -18.55
C GLY A 94 -19.20 -15.38 -18.51
N ILE A 95 -19.58 -16.06 -17.42
CA ILE A 95 -20.94 -16.58 -17.22
C ILE A 95 -21.95 -15.42 -17.17
N VAL A 96 -21.70 -14.40 -16.34
CA VAL A 96 -22.59 -13.24 -16.22
C VAL A 96 -22.71 -12.49 -17.54
N THR A 97 -21.61 -12.33 -18.28
CA THR A 97 -21.62 -11.72 -19.61
C THR A 97 -22.48 -12.53 -20.59
N ALA A 98 -22.32 -13.86 -20.62
CA ALA A 98 -23.10 -14.72 -21.51
C ALA A 98 -24.61 -14.63 -21.21
N PHE A 99 -25.00 -14.70 -19.94
CA PHE A 99 -26.40 -14.52 -19.54
C PHE A 99 -26.93 -13.14 -19.88
N TYR A 100 -26.16 -12.08 -19.63
CA TYR A 100 -26.56 -10.71 -19.89
C TYR A 100 -26.72 -10.42 -21.40
N VAL A 101 -25.76 -10.87 -22.24
CA VAL A 101 -25.83 -10.76 -23.70
C VAL A 101 -27.00 -11.56 -24.27
N ALA A 102 -27.19 -12.82 -23.85
CA ALA A 102 -28.30 -13.65 -24.31
C ALA A 102 -29.66 -13.03 -23.97
N SER A 103 -29.77 -12.40 -22.80
CA SER A 103 -31.00 -11.72 -22.36
C SER A 103 -31.28 -10.46 -23.17
N LEU A 104 -30.25 -9.65 -23.45
CA LEU A 104 -30.39 -8.48 -24.32
C LEU A 104 -30.74 -8.88 -25.75
N ALA A 105 -30.16 -9.96 -26.27
CA ALA A 105 -30.51 -10.51 -27.58
C ALA A 105 -31.96 -11.01 -27.64
N ALA A 106 -32.46 -11.63 -26.57
CA ALA A 106 -33.86 -12.06 -26.49
C ALA A 106 -34.84 -10.87 -26.53
N ILE A 107 -34.54 -9.79 -25.80
CA ILE A 107 -35.34 -8.56 -25.83
C ILE A 107 -35.24 -7.88 -27.20
N ALA A 108 -34.04 -7.83 -27.79
CA ALA A 108 -33.84 -7.29 -29.13
C ALA A 108 -34.65 -8.07 -30.18
N HIS A 109 -34.69 -9.40 -30.09
CA HIS A 109 -35.49 -10.24 -30.98
C HIS A 109 -36.98 -9.90 -30.92
N VAL A 110 -37.54 -9.73 -29.71
CA VAL A 110 -38.94 -9.32 -29.54
C VAL A 110 -39.18 -7.93 -30.13
N ALA A 111 -38.25 -6.99 -29.93
CA ALA A 111 -38.35 -5.64 -30.49
C ALA A 111 -38.23 -5.63 -32.02
N HIS A 112 -37.38 -6.46 -32.61
CA HIS A 112 -37.26 -6.69 -34.05
C HIS A 112 -38.55 -7.25 -34.65
N ALA A 113 -39.20 -8.22 -33.98
CA ALA A 113 -40.51 -8.72 -34.39
C ALA A 113 -41.59 -7.63 -34.37
N PHE A 114 -41.60 -6.75 -33.37
CA PHE A 114 -42.49 -5.58 -33.36
C PHE A 114 -42.17 -4.60 -34.50
N ALA A 115 -40.89 -4.35 -34.79
CA ALA A 115 -40.49 -3.48 -35.88
C ALA A 115 -40.92 -3.99 -37.27
N GLU A 116 -40.91 -5.31 -37.48
CA GLU A 116 -41.44 -5.94 -38.70
C GLU A 116 -42.96 -5.70 -38.85
N THR A 117 -43.71 -5.77 -37.76
CA THR A 117 -45.16 -5.48 -37.79
C THR A 117 -45.48 -4.01 -38.10
N MET A 118 -44.54 -3.09 -37.85
CA MET A 118 -44.68 -1.67 -38.15
C MET A 118 -44.52 -1.33 -39.64
N VAL A 119 -44.05 -2.26 -40.47
CA VAL A 119 -43.94 -2.07 -41.94
C VAL A 119 -45.29 -1.79 -42.60
N TRP A 120 -46.35 -2.47 -42.14
CA TRP A 120 -47.67 -2.40 -42.76
C TRP A 120 -48.31 -1.00 -42.69
N PRO A 121 -48.35 -0.30 -41.53
CA PRO A 121 -48.83 1.09 -41.49
C PRO A 121 -47.91 2.09 -42.20
N LEU A 122 -46.63 1.78 -42.42
CA LEU A 122 -45.75 2.61 -43.26
C LEU A 122 -46.11 2.49 -44.76
N LEU A 123 -46.45 1.28 -45.22
CA LEU A 123 -46.88 1.02 -46.60
C LEU A 123 -48.22 1.66 -46.95
N SER A 124 -49.11 1.87 -45.97
CA SER A 124 -50.39 2.54 -46.20
C SER A 124 -50.26 4.05 -46.35
N LYS A 125 -49.17 4.65 -45.84
CA LYS A 125 -48.88 6.10 -45.94
C LYS A 125 -48.04 6.45 -47.16
N GLN A 126 -47.11 5.59 -47.59
CA GLN A 126 -46.18 5.87 -48.69
C GLN A 126 -45.87 4.65 -49.57
N SER A 127 -45.63 4.90 -50.86
CA SER A 127 -45.16 3.88 -51.81
C SER A 127 -43.63 3.71 -51.72
N TYR A 128 -43.22 2.51 -51.33
CA TYR A 128 -41.82 2.07 -51.32
C TYR A 128 -41.52 1.20 -52.54
N SER A 129 -40.30 1.29 -53.07
CA SER A 129 -39.85 0.32 -54.07
C SER A 129 -39.61 -1.05 -53.41
N LEU A 130 -39.75 -2.15 -54.16
CA LEU A 130 -39.50 -3.51 -53.66
C LEU A 130 -38.11 -3.66 -53.01
N LYS A 131 -37.09 -3.00 -53.57
CA LYS A 131 -35.73 -2.99 -53.02
C LYS A 131 -35.64 -2.28 -51.66
N GLN A 132 -36.36 -1.19 -51.48
CA GLN A 132 -36.40 -0.45 -50.21
C GLN A 132 -37.17 -1.23 -49.15
N LEU A 133 -38.25 -1.92 -49.54
CA LEU A 133 -39.01 -2.79 -48.66
C LEU A 133 -38.14 -3.96 -48.15
N ASP A 134 -37.40 -4.61 -49.05
CA ASP A 134 -36.50 -5.70 -48.73
C ASP A 134 -35.35 -5.24 -47.82
N THR A 135 -34.83 -4.04 -48.06
CA THR A 135 -33.81 -3.41 -47.19
C THR A 135 -34.36 -3.14 -45.79
N TYR A 136 -35.60 -2.64 -45.69
CA TYR A 136 -36.24 -2.38 -44.40
C TYR A 136 -36.59 -3.68 -43.66
N LEU A 137 -37.12 -4.70 -44.34
CA LEU A 137 -37.38 -6.02 -43.76
C LEU A 137 -36.09 -6.68 -43.26
N SER A 138 -35.03 -6.59 -44.05
CA SER A 138 -33.70 -7.07 -43.65
C SER A 138 -33.18 -6.30 -42.44
N ALA A 139 -33.40 -4.99 -42.37
CA ALA A 139 -33.05 -4.15 -41.21
C ALA A 139 -33.89 -4.50 -39.96
N SER A 140 -35.20 -4.73 -40.11
CA SER A 140 -36.08 -5.14 -39.01
C SER A 140 -35.76 -6.53 -38.49
N GLN A 141 -35.17 -7.40 -39.32
CA GLN A 141 -34.67 -8.72 -38.90
C GLN A 141 -33.27 -8.66 -38.24
N GLY A 142 -32.70 -7.47 -38.04
CA GLY A 142 -31.43 -7.28 -37.32
C GLY A 142 -30.19 -7.20 -38.21
N SER A 143 -30.33 -7.08 -39.54
CA SER A 143 -29.19 -6.91 -40.44
C SER A 143 -28.56 -5.52 -40.30
N ILE A 144 -27.39 -5.45 -39.66
CA ILE A 144 -26.63 -4.20 -39.44
C ILE A 144 -26.33 -3.45 -40.76
N PRO A 145 -25.85 -4.10 -41.84
CA PRO A 145 -25.63 -3.39 -43.10
C PRO A 145 -26.91 -2.80 -43.69
N SER A 146 -28.04 -3.50 -43.54
CA SER A 146 -29.33 -3.06 -44.07
C SER A 146 -29.90 -1.86 -43.32
N ILE A 147 -29.61 -1.74 -42.01
CA ILE A 147 -29.99 -0.56 -41.20
C ILE A 147 -29.30 0.71 -41.76
N LEU A 148 -28.02 0.63 -42.14
CA LEU A 148 -27.29 1.76 -42.73
C LEU A 148 -27.89 2.18 -44.09
N PHE A 149 -28.25 1.21 -44.94
CA PHE A 149 -28.90 1.50 -46.22
C PHE A 149 -30.34 1.99 -46.05
N ALA A 150 -31.04 1.57 -44.99
CA ALA A 150 -32.38 2.03 -44.67
C ALA A 150 -32.42 3.52 -44.29
N PHE A 151 -31.39 4.05 -43.60
CA PHE A 151 -31.27 5.48 -43.33
C PHE A 151 -31.22 6.32 -44.61
N GLY A 152 -30.48 5.87 -45.62
CA GLY A 152 -30.41 6.54 -46.92
C GLY A 152 -31.70 6.47 -47.74
N ALA A 153 -32.62 5.57 -47.39
CA ALA A 153 -33.90 5.39 -48.05
C ALA A 153 -35.09 5.97 -47.28
N ALA A 154 -34.88 6.50 -46.07
CA ALA A 154 -35.92 7.06 -45.22
C ALA A 154 -36.44 8.39 -45.78
N LYS A 155 -37.76 8.54 -45.83
CA LYS A 155 -38.43 9.73 -46.39
C LYS A 155 -39.18 10.57 -45.35
N ASP A 156 -39.61 9.94 -44.26
CA ASP A 156 -40.38 10.57 -43.20
C ASP A 156 -39.67 10.48 -41.83
N LEU A 157 -39.98 11.45 -40.95
CA LEU A 157 -39.47 11.49 -39.59
C LEU A 157 -39.85 10.22 -38.78
N GLU A 158 -41.05 9.69 -38.99
CA GLU A 158 -41.51 8.44 -38.34
C GLU A 158 -40.62 7.25 -38.72
N THR A 159 -40.25 7.12 -40.00
CA THR A 159 -39.37 6.04 -40.49
C THR A 159 -37.95 6.19 -39.95
N VAL A 160 -37.43 7.42 -39.91
CA VAL A 160 -36.12 7.71 -39.32
C VAL A 160 -36.07 7.32 -37.84
N LEU A 161 -37.11 7.63 -37.06
CA LEU A 161 -37.19 7.25 -35.64
C LEU A 161 -37.20 5.73 -35.44
N ILE A 162 -37.92 4.98 -36.29
CA ILE A 162 -37.95 3.52 -36.19
C ILE A 162 -36.59 2.91 -36.57
N ILE A 163 -35.94 3.40 -37.63
CA ILE A 163 -34.60 2.94 -38.03
C ILE A 163 -33.56 3.29 -36.95
N LEU A 164 -33.66 4.46 -36.32
CA LEU A 164 -32.82 4.83 -35.17
C LEU A 164 -33.03 3.86 -34.00
N GLY A 165 -34.28 3.51 -33.69
CA GLY A 165 -34.61 2.49 -32.69
C GLY A 165 -34.01 1.12 -33.01
N LEU A 166 -34.09 0.67 -34.27
CA LEU A 166 -33.46 -0.56 -34.75
C LEU A 166 -31.94 -0.53 -34.61
N CYS A 167 -31.31 0.63 -34.89
CA CYS A 167 -29.89 0.85 -34.72
C CYS A 167 -29.46 0.70 -33.25
N ILE A 168 -30.22 1.30 -32.32
CA ILE A 168 -29.98 1.18 -30.88
C ILE A 168 -30.15 -0.27 -30.42
N LEU A 169 -31.21 -0.95 -30.85
CA LEU A 169 -31.48 -2.34 -30.51
C LEU A 169 -30.37 -3.29 -30.99
N ALA A 170 -29.79 -3.03 -32.16
CA ALA A 170 -28.65 -3.79 -32.67
C ALA A 170 -27.34 -3.48 -31.91
N ALA A 171 -27.16 -2.25 -31.44
CA ALA A 171 -25.95 -1.81 -30.73
C ALA A 171 -25.91 -2.28 -29.26
N VAL A 172 -27.06 -2.35 -28.59
CA VAL A 172 -27.14 -2.68 -27.15
C VAL A 172 -26.48 -4.02 -26.79
N PRO A 173 -26.77 -5.15 -27.46
CA PRO A 173 -26.11 -6.43 -27.18
C PRO A 173 -24.60 -6.41 -27.43
N LEU A 174 -24.12 -5.59 -28.37
CA LEU A 174 -22.69 -5.46 -28.68
C LEU A 174 -21.93 -4.70 -27.57
N SER A 175 -22.58 -3.74 -26.91
CA SER A 175 -21.99 -2.96 -25.82
C SER A 175 -21.94 -3.71 -24.48
N ALA A 176 -22.63 -4.85 -24.37
CA ALA A 176 -22.79 -5.59 -23.13
C ALA A 176 -21.47 -6.18 -22.60
N ALA A 177 -20.64 -6.77 -23.47
CA ALA A 177 -19.36 -7.36 -23.06
C ALA A 177 -18.37 -6.35 -22.46
N PRO A 178 -18.07 -5.19 -23.11
CA PRO A 178 -17.18 -4.20 -22.51
C PRO A 178 -17.77 -3.57 -21.24
N LEU A 179 -19.09 -3.39 -21.16
CA LEU A 179 -19.75 -2.89 -19.95
C LEU A 179 -19.56 -3.83 -18.77
N VAL A 180 -19.82 -5.14 -18.96
CA VAL A 180 -19.61 -6.13 -17.89
C VAL A 180 -18.12 -6.22 -17.53
N GLY A 181 -17.21 -6.14 -18.51
CA GLY A 181 -15.77 -6.10 -18.25
C GLY A 181 -15.35 -4.97 -17.33
N TYR A 182 -15.86 -3.75 -17.58
CA TYR A 182 -15.59 -2.60 -16.73
C TYR A 182 -16.13 -2.77 -15.31
N VAL A 183 -17.33 -3.33 -15.14
CA VAL A 183 -17.95 -3.50 -13.82
C VAL A 183 -17.24 -4.55 -12.96
N TYR A 184 -16.53 -5.50 -13.57
CA TYR A 184 -15.77 -6.54 -12.86
C TYR A 184 -14.29 -6.16 -12.62
N GLU A 185 -13.89 -4.93 -12.96
CA GLU A 185 -12.56 -4.44 -12.61
C GLU A 185 -12.44 -4.18 -11.11
N LEU A 186 -11.44 -4.79 -10.47
CA LEU A 186 -11.20 -4.62 -9.05
C LEU A 186 -10.64 -3.23 -8.76
N GLN A 187 -11.26 -2.52 -7.84
CA GLN A 187 -10.82 -1.21 -7.39
C GLN A 187 -10.32 -1.26 -5.95
N ASN A 188 -9.25 -0.53 -5.66
CA ASN A 188 -8.74 -0.36 -4.31
C ASN A 188 -9.65 0.61 -3.55
N ILE A 189 -10.13 0.19 -2.38
CA ILE A 189 -10.91 1.03 -1.48
C ILE A 189 -10.07 1.42 -0.26
N THR A 190 -10.31 2.63 0.25
CA THR A 190 -9.71 3.08 1.51
C THR A 190 -10.50 2.50 2.69
N MET A 191 -9.80 1.93 3.67
CA MET A 191 -10.38 1.37 4.89
C MET A 191 -9.71 1.98 6.12
N PRO A 192 -10.42 2.06 7.26
CA PRO A 192 -9.80 2.46 8.53
C PRO A 192 -8.67 1.49 8.89
N PHE A 193 -7.62 2.02 9.51
CA PHE A 193 -6.47 1.22 9.89
C PHE A 193 -6.78 0.42 11.16
N GLU A 194 -6.95 -0.89 11.00
CA GLU A 194 -7.15 -1.83 12.10
C GLU A 194 -6.18 -3.02 11.97
N ALA A 195 -4.99 -2.85 12.53
CA ALA A 195 -3.94 -3.86 12.51
C ALA A 195 -3.53 -4.26 13.92
N SER A 196 -2.88 -5.41 14.06
CA SER A 196 -2.17 -5.84 15.28
C SER A 196 -0.86 -5.09 15.44
N TYR A 197 -0.88 -3.78 15.18
CA TYR A 197 0.27 -2.92 15.31
C TYR A 197 0.53 -2.69 16.80
N LEU A 198 1.60 -3.28 17.30
CA LEU A 198 2.10 -2.99 18.63
C LEU A 198 2.78 -1.61 18.57
N PRO A 199 2.23 -0.58 19.24
CA PRO A 199 2.91 0.70 19.33
C PRO A 199 4.32 0.48 19.87
N ALA A 200 5.28 1.22 19.34
CA ALA A 200 6.67 1.11 19.76
C ALA A 200 6.74 1.32 21.28
N GLY A 201 6.99 0.24 22.02
CA GLY A 201 7.12 0.26 23.47
C GLY A 201 8.39 1.01 23.89
N GLY A 202 8.35 1.61 25.07
CA GLY A 202 9.48 2.37 25.60
C GLY A 202 10.79 1.57 25.61
N MET A 203 11.92 2.27 25.60
CA MET A 203 13.24 1.69 25.30
C MET A 203 13.82 0.72 26.35
N GLY A 204 13.04 0.25 27.33
CA GLY A 204 13.43 -0.77 28.32
C GLY A 204 14.49 -0.25 29.30
N PRO A 205 15.80 -0.34 28.99
CA PRO A 205 16.86 0.30 29.77
C PRO A 205 16.90 1.84 29.75
N VAL A 206 17.23 2.41 30.91
CA VAL A 206 17.74 3.77 31.10
C VAL A 206 19.17 3.87 30.55
N PHE A 207 19.51 4.96 29.86
CA PHE A 207 20.87 5.17 29.32
C PHE A 207 21.91 5.31 30.45
N THR A 208 23.04 4.59 30.33
CA THR A 208 24.20 4.75 31.22
C THR A 208 25.49 4.64 30.44
N GLN A 209 26.42 5.55 30.69
CA GLN A 209 27.80 5.48 30.19
C GLN A 209 28.70 4.89 31.28
N ARG A 210 29.48 3.87 30.93
CA ARG A 210 30.46 3.25 31.82
C ARG A 210 31.87 3.39 31.25
N SER A 211 32.86 3.46 32.10
CA SER A 211 34.30 3.54 31.76
C SER A 211 34.87 2.20 31.32
N THR A 212 34.13 1.11 31.50
CA THR A 212 34.39 -0.22 30.93
C THR A 212 33.21 -0.62 30.07
N ALA A 213 33.47 -1.15 28.87
CA ALA A 213 32.40 -1.47 27.93
C ALA A 213 31.53 -2.62 28.46
N PRO A 214 30.24 -2.38 28.73
CA PRO A 214 29.32 -3.46 29.05
C PRO A 214 28.99 -4.27 27.81
N VAL A 215 28.55 -5.52 28.00
CA VAL A 215 27.90 -6.28 26.94
C VAL A 215 26.67 -5.51 26.47
N MET A 216 26.55 -5.26 25.16
CA MET A 216 25.42 -4.54 24.61
C MET A 216 24.11 -5.29 24.93
N PRO A 217 23.07 -4.60 25.44
CA PRO A 217 21.75 -5.21 25.62
C PRO A 217 21.23 -5.82 24.31
N LYS A 218 20.48 -6.92 24.40
CA LYS A 218 19.95 -7.64 23.22
C LYS A 218 19.17 -6.74 22.25
N SER A 219 18.35 -5.82 22.77
CA SER A 219 17.58 -4.87 21.95
C SER A 219 18.48 -3.92 21.15
N VAL A 220 19.55 -3.47 21.78
CA VAL A 220 20.55 -2.58 21.20
C VAL A 220 21.37 -3.31 20.13
N SER A 221 21.83 -4.54 20.41
CA SER A 221 22.61 -5.32 19.44
C SER A 221 21.79 -5.67 18.19
N GLN A 222 20.50 -5.96 18.33
CA GLN A 222 19.58 -6.15 17.21
C GLN A 222 19.38 -4.88 16.37
N ALA A 223 19.30 -3.71 17.00
CA ALA A 223 19.19 -2.44 16.28
C ALA A 223 20.48 -2.11 15.52
N VAL A 224 21.64 -2.31 16.16
CA VAL A 224 22.97 -2.09 15.56
C VAL A 224 23.18 -3.02 14.36
N SER A 225 22.82 -4.31 14.46
CA SER A 225 22.99 -5.25 13.33
C SER A 225 22.15 -4.87 12.11
N LYS A 226 20.89 -4.43 12.33
CA LYS A 226 20.03 -3.90 11.26
C LYS A 226 20.64 -2.66 10.61
N TYR A 227 21.10 -1.70 11.43
CA TYR A 227 21.74 -0.49 10.92
C TYR A 227 23.00 -0.79 10.09
N ILE A 228 23.86 -1.69 10.57
CA ILE A 228 25.07 -2.10 9.85
C ILE A 228 24.70 -2.78 8.52
N ALA A 229 23.67 -3.62 8.49
CA ALA A 229 23.22 -4.25 7.27
C ALA A 229 22.69 -3.22 6.25
N TRP A 230 21.89 -2.24 6.68
CA TRP A 230 21.37 -1.18 5.83
C TRP A 230 22.46 -0.24 5.32
N SER A 231 23.35 0.22 6.21
CA SER A 231 24.44 1.15 5.86
C SER A 231 25.46 0.55 4.89
N ASN A 232 25.71 -0.76 4.98
CA ASN A 232 26.59 -1.48 4.05
C ASN A 232 25.84 -2.04 2.83
N GLN A 233 24.57 -1.68 2.62
CA GLN A 233 23.75 -2.15 1.49
C GLN A 233 23.60 -3.68 1.42
N LEU A 234 23.74 -4.37 2.56
CA LEU A 234 23.52 -5.82 2.67
C LEU A 234 22.03 -6.17 2.72
N SER A 235 21.19 -5.21 3.13
CA SER A 235 19.73 -5.33 3.11
C SER A 235 19.06 -3.99 2.83
N LEU A 236 17.83 -4.03 2.33
CA LEU A 236 17.03 -2.83 2.09
C LEU A 236 16.45 -2.32 3.41
N GLU A 237 16.54 -1.00 3.62
CA GLU A 237 15.93 -0.34 4.77
C GLU A 237 14.44 -0.10 4.51
N PRO A 238 13.54 -0.51 5.43
CA PRO A 238 12.12 -0.23 5.30
C PRO A 238 11.83 1.25 5.55
N LEU A 239 11.06 1.88 4.66
CA LEU A 239 10.63 3.29 4.74
C LEU A 239 11.79 4.26 5.08
N PRO A 240 12.83 4.38 4.23
CA PRO A 240 14.03 5.16 4.52
C PRO A 240 13.76 6.66 4.67
N ASP A 241 12.77 7.20 3.96
CA ASP A 241 12.39 8.63 4.04
C ASP A 241 11.71 9.00 5.36
N TYR A 242 11.29 8.00 6.14
CA TYR A 242 10.51 8.18 7.37
C TYR A 242 11.33 7.88 8.64
N ARG A 243 12.66 8.02 8.58
CA ARG A 243 13.59 7.85 9.74
C ARG A 243 13.32 8.81 10.90
N SER A 244 12.63 9.92 10.65
CA SER A 244 12.20 10.89 11.65
C SER A 244 10.95 10.45 12.41
N TRP A 245 10.39 9.26 12.16
CA TRP A 245 9.18 8.79 12.83
C TRP A 245 9.48 7.65 13.80
N TYR A 246 8.91 7.72 15.00
CA TYR A 246 9.02 6.68 16.02
C TYR A 246 7.95 5.61 15.81
N VAL A 247 8.19 4.76 14.81
CA VAL A 247 7.28 3.70 14.37
C VAL A 247 8.05 2.45 13.95
N ASP A 248 7.39 1.29 13.97
CA ASP A 248 7.94 0.08 13.37
C ASP A 248 7.80 0.12 11.85
N ARG A 249 8.85 0.64 11.21
CA ARG A 249 8.91 0.81 9.76
C ARG A 249 8.84 -0.51 8.99
N ASP A 250 9.32 -1.62 9.55
CA ASP A 250 9.31 -2.94 8.89
C ASP A 250 7.88 -3.50 8.77
N SER A 251 7.08 -3.30 9.83
CA SER A 251 5.66 -3.65 9.81
C SER A 251 4.86 -2.69 8.92
N LEU A 252 5.11 -1.38 9.03
CA LEU A 252 4.37 -0.37 8.26
C LEU A 252 4.69 -0.39 6.76
N SER A 253 5.89 -0.82 6.35
CA SER A 253 6.25 -0.90 4.92
C SER A 253 5.37 -1.88 4.14
N LYS A 254 4.70 -2.81 4.83
CA LYS A 254 3.80 -3.80 4.22
C LYS A 254 2.41 -3.23 3.91
N LEU A 255 2.08 -2.04 4.43
CA LEU A 255 0.77 -1.40 4.27
C LEU A 255 0.62 -0.69 2.90
N GLY A 256 1.73 -0.33 2.26
CA GLY A 256 1.71 0.54 1.08
C GLY A 256 1.43 1.99 1.45
N ASN A 257 0.39 2.59 0.88
CA ASN A 257 0.01 3.99 1.12
C ASN A 257 -0.93 4.09 2.32
N PHE A 258 -0.61 4.94 3.30
CA PHE A 258 -1.42 5.11 4.51
C PHE A 258 -1.26 6.49 5.14
N THR A 259 -2.20 6.86 6.00
CA THR A 259 -2.17 8.08 6.82
C THR A 259 -2.53 7.71 8.26
N VAL A 260 -1.65 8.00 9.22
CA VAL A 260 -1.80 7.62 10.64
C VAL A 260 -1.23 8.70 11.57
N ASN A 261 -1.73 8.83 12.79
CA ASN A 261 -1.08 9.64 13.82
C ASN A 261 0.00 8.82 14.52
N ALA A 262 1.19 9.41 14.63
CA ALA A 262 2.36 8.80 15.21
C ALA A 262 3.25 9.86 15.86
N VAL A 263 4.28 9.41 16.57
CA VAL A 263 5.26 10.31 17.16
C VAL A 263 6.35 10.63 16.13
N ARG A 264 6.53 11.90 15.80
CA ARG A 264 7.66 12.45 15.04
C ARG A 264 8.80 12.82 15.98
N ILE A 265 10.02 12.58 15.53
CA ILE A 265 11.28 12.88 16.19
C ILE A 265 11.89 14.09 15.49
N GLU A 266 11.77 15.25 16.11
CA GLU A 266 12.46 16.46 15.68
C GLU A 266 13.88 16.46 16.23
N ARG A 267 14.86 16.75 15.38
CA ARG A 267 16.27 16.76 15.76
C ARG A 267 16.92 18.03 15.26
N ASN A 268 17.64 18.70 16.15
CA ASN A 268 18.50 19.83 15.81
C ASN A 268 19.92 19.52 16.31
N ILE A 269 20.90 19.61 15.42
CA ILE A 269 22.30 19.29 15.72
C ILE A 269 23.14 20.50 15.43
N THR A 270 23.88 20.95 16.44
CA THR A 270 24.82 22.06 16.32
C THR A 270 26.19 21.60 16.80
N CYS A 271 27.21 21.74 15.97
CA CYS A 271 28.56 21.30 16.27
C CYS A 271 29.53 22.47 16.29
N SER A 272 30.47 22.45 17.22
CA SER A 272 31.52 23.48 17.34
C SER A 272 32.82 22.86 17.83
N GLY A 273 33.94 23.49 17.47
CA GLY A 273 35.25 23.06 17.92
C GLY A 273 35.36 23.06 19.44
N HIS A 274 35.96 22.01 20.00
CA HIS A 274 36.01 21.80 21.44
C HIS A 274 37.41 21.39 21.90
N THR A 275 37.93 22.04 22.94
CA THR A 275 39.19 21.68 23.57
C THR A 275 38.96 20.65 24.66
N LEU A 276 39.71 19.56 24.64
CA LEU A 276 39.60 18.51 25.65
C LEU A 276 40.44 18.86 26.88
N ASN A 277 39.91 18.58 28.06
CA ASN A 277 40.72 18.56 29.28
C ASN A 277 41.17 17.12 29.54
N LEU A 278 42.37 16.80 29.04
CA LEU A 278 42.94 15.46 29.13
C LEU A 278 43.75 15.33 30.42
N THR A 279 43.54 14.23 31.12
CA THR A 279 44.36 13.82 32.26
C THR A 279 44.98 12.46 31.97
N HIS A 280 46.15 12.20 32.55
CA HIS A 280 46.78 10.87 32.48
C HIS A 280 47.29 10.53 33.89
N PRO A 281 46.45 9.85 34.70
CA PRO A 281 46.82 9.43 36.05
C PRO A 281 47.97 8.42 35.98
N GLU A 282 48.97 8.55 36.86
CA GLU A 282 50.17 7.69 36.84
C GLU A 282 49.86 6.19 37.02
N SER A 283 48.71 5.86 37.61
CA SER A 283 48.24 4.48 37.82
C SER A 283 47.45 3.90 36.64
N GLU A 284 47.09 4.72 35.65
CA GLU A 284 46.27 4.30 34.50
C GLU A 284 47.10 4.28 33.21
N LYS A 285 46.76 3.39 32.28
CA LYS A 285 47.39 3.32 30.94
C LYS A 285 46.64 4.15 29.90
N PHE A 286 45.64 4.92 30.31
CA PHE A 286 44.66 5.54 29.43
C PHE A 286 44.62 7.04 29.68
N LEU A 287 44.42 7.82 28.61
CA LEU A 287 44.00 9.21 28.77
C LEU A 287 42.57 9.24 29.31
N THR A 288 42.30 10.14 30.24
CA THR A 288 41.00 10.29 30.87
C THR A 288 40.42 11.66 30.61
N VAL A 289 39.10 11.71 30.45
CA VAL A 289 38.33 12.96 30.29
C VAL A 289 37.15 12.95 31.26
N ASP A 290 36.99 14.05 31.98
CA ASP A 290 35.85 14.24 32.87
C ASP A 290 34.56 14.53 32.09
N THR A 291 33.46 14.01 32.60
CA THR A 291 32.10 14.21 32.06
C THR A 291 31.18 14.77 33.15
N LEU A 292 30.16 15.50 32.73
CA LEU A 292 29.20 16.15 33.65
C LEU A 292 28.05 15.23 34.05
N LEU A 293 28.01 14.00 33.51
CA LEU A 293 26.87 13.08 33.60
C LEU A 293 26.45 12.75 35.04
N ARG A 294 27.42 12.46 35.92
CA ARG A 294 27.14 12.08 37.31
C ARG A 294 26.87 13.28 38.21
N GLN A 295 27.54 14.41 37.95
CA GLN A 295 27.32 15.66 38.68
C GLN A 295 25.90 16.18 38.45
N ARG A 296 25.39 16.09 37.22
CA ARG A 296 24.05 16.58 36.87
C ARG A 296 22.92 15.67 37.35
N TYR A 297 23.17 14.36 37.49
CA TYR A 297 22.15 13.38 37.88
C TYR A 297 22.59 12.46 39.04
N PRO A 298 22.88 13.02 40.23
CA PRO A 298 23.44 12.25 41.35
C PRO A 298 22.46 11.20 41.92
N ASN A 299 21.15 11.43 41.74
CA ASN A 299 20.07 10.61 42.31
C ASN A 299 19.52 9.55 41.35
N ARG A 300 20.10 9.39 40.15
CA ARG A 300 19.62 8.40 39.18
C ARG A 300 19.96 6.98 39.66
N LYS A 301 18.99 6.06 39.61
CA LYS A 301 19.13 4.68 40.10
C LYS A 301 20.33 3.94 39.49
N LYS A 302 20.58 4.15 38.19
CA LYS A 302 21.77 3.67 37.51
C LYS A 302 22.65 4.88 37.19
N LYS A 303 23.83 4.92 37.79
CA LYS A 303 24.78 6.02 37.64
C LYS A 303 25.67 5.77 36.42
N SER A 304 25.92 6.83 35.67
CA SER A 304 27.00 6.86 34.67
C SER A 304 28.32 7.19 35.37
N ASP A 305 29.42 6.79 34.78
CA ASP A 305 30.76 7.11 35.30
C ASP A 305 31.10 8.59 35.05
N GLU A 306 31.89 9.15 35.96
CA GLU A 306 32.35 10.55 35.89
C GLU A 306 33.43 10.73 34.83
N ILE A 307 34.16 9.66 34.50
CA ILE A 307 35.35 9.69 33.68
C ILE A 307 35.18 8.76 32.49
N VAL A 308 35.59 9.23 31.31
CA VAL A 308 35.75 8.42 30.11
C VAL A 308 37.23 8.13 29.92
N ARG A 309 37.56 6.84 29.73
CA ARG A 309 38.89 6.39 29.34
C ARG A 309 38.99 6.37 27.82
N ILE A 310 40.03 7.00 27.29
CA ILE A 310 40.36 7.06 25.88
C ILE A 310 41.49 6.05 25.64
N ARG A 311 41.25 5.14 24.68
CA ARG A 311 42.24 4.17 24.25
C ARG A 311 43.34 4.83 23.42
N ASP A 312 44.59 4.37 23.56
CA ASP A 312 45.65 4.69 22.61
C ASP A 312 45.49 3.93 21.28
N GLN A 313 44.61 4.43 20.41
CA GLN A 313 44.58 4.00 19.01
C GLN A 313 44.28 5.21 18.12
N PRO A 314 44.96 5.38 16.97
CA PRO A 314 44.74 6.51 16.07
C PRO A 314 43.42 6.36 15.31
N ARG A 315 42.30 6.64 15.98
CA ARG A 315 40.93 6.48 15.47
C ARG A 315 40.03 7.61 15.94
N LEU A 316 38.90 7.78 15.25
CA LEU A 316 37.80 8.63 15.71
C LEU A 316 37.12 7.95 16.90
N THR A 317 36.94 8.70 17.98
CA THR A 317 36.26 8.24 19.19
C THR A 317 35.14 9.21 19.60
N LEU A 318 34.16 8.71 20.34
CA LEU A 318 32.90 9.40 20.64
C LEU A 318 32.33 9.01 22.00
N TRP A 319 32.06 9.99 22.86
CA TRP A 319 31.35 9.81 24.13
C TRP A 319 30.23 10.83 24.33
N VAL A 320 29.35 10.55 25.30
CA VAL A 320 28.41 11.53 25.84
C VAL A 320 29.12 12.32 26.93
N HIS A 321 29.27 13.62 26.74
CA HIS A 321 29.85 14.50 27.75
C HIS A 321 28.80 14.94 28.78
N ASP A 322 27.57 15.17 28.32
CA ASP A 322 26.50 15.75 29.13
C ASP A 322 25.12 15.48 28.51
N PHE A 323 24.05 15.56 29.32
CA PHE A 323 22.67 15.65 28.82
C PHE A 323 21.78 16.46 29.78
N GLU A 324 20.65 16.95 29.27
CA GLU A 324 19.66 17.74 29.98
C GLU A 324 18.25 17.32 29.54
N PHE A 325 17.37 17.08 30.51
CA PHE A 325 15.94 16.88 30.25
C PHE A 325 15.24 18.24 30.28
N VAL A 326 15.14 18.87 29.12
CA VAL A 326 14.57 20.24 28.97
C VAL A 326 13.07 20.24 29.25
N SER A 327 12.37 19.20 28.76
CA SER A 327 10.94 18.98 29.02
C SER A 327 10.66 17.47 29.09
N PRO A 328 9.43 17.04 29.44
CA PRO A 328 9.07 15.62 29.43
C PRO A 328 9.32 14.93 28.08
N HIS A 329 9.23 15.66 26.96
CA HIS A 329 9.35 15.11 25.61
C HIS A 329 10.60 15.60 24.84
N ARG A 330 11.42 16.44 25.48
CA ARG A 330 12.60 17.06 24.87
C ARG A 330 13.86 16.84 25.70
N THR A 331 14.88 16.31 25.05
CA THR A 331 16.19 16.06 25.66
C THR A 331 17.28 16.66 24.80
N ARG A 332 18.19 17.36 25.45
CA ARG A 332 19.40 17.89 24.85
C ARG A 332 20.59 17.08 25.34
N SER A 333 21.42 16.58 24.45
CA SER A 333 22.68 15.92 24.81
C SER A 333 23.86 16.56 24.13
N THR A 334 25.03 16.44 24.75
CA THR A 334 26.29 16.92 24.24
C THR A 334 27.18 15.72 23.98
N LEU A 335 27.42 15.44 22.71
CA LEU A 335 28.34 14.41 22.25
C LEU A 335 29.68 15.05 21.91
N VAL A 336 30.78 14.39 22.27
CA VAL A 336 32.12 14.87 21.90
C VAL A 336 32.77 13.84 21.00
N PHE A 337 33.16 14.29 19.80
CA PHE A 337 33.91 13.54 18.82
C PHE A 337 35.38 13.97 18.92
N ALA A 338 36.29 13.01 19.02
CA ALA A 338 37.72 13.28 19.04
C ALA A 338 38.48 12.37 18.07
N ALA A 339 39.33 12.95 17.23
CA ALA A 339 40.27 12.22 16.38
C ALA A 339 41.60 12.15 17.12
N LEU A 340 41.99 10.94 17.50
CA LEU A 340 43.27 10.66 18.16
C LEU A 340 44.36 10.55 17.11
N ASN A 341 45.48 11.25 17.31
CA ASN A 341 46.56 11.39 16.33
C ASN A 341 46.00 11.77 14.93
N GLY A 342 45.11 12.76 14.89
CA GLY A 342 44.39 13.14 13.68
C GLY A 342 43.65 14.46 13.84
N LYS A 343 43.00 14.91 12.75
CA LYS A 343 42.26 16.17 12.69
C LYS A 343 40.80 15.94 12.30
N ILE A 344 39.89 16.69 12.93
CA ILE A 344 38.48 16.77 12.54
C ILE A 344 38.25 18.15 11.94
N GLU A 345 37.46 18.22 10.88
CA GLU A 345 37.01 19.50 10.32
C GLU A 345 36.30 20.34 11.39
N THR A 346 36.64 21.63 11.50
CA THR A 346 36.18 22.55 12.56
C THR A 346 36.60 22.19 14.00
N GLY A 347 37.37 21.11 14.17
CA GLY A 347 37.85 20.69 15.47
C GLY A 347 38.97 21.58 16.01
N LEU A 348 39.02 21.70 17.33
CA LEU A 348 40.11 22.39 18.01
C LEU A 348 41.19 21.39 18.42
N PRO A 349 42.48 21.68 18.15
CA PRO A 349 43.57 20.83 18.58
C PRO A 349 43.73 20.87 20.10
N THR A 350 44.04 19.73 20.69
CA THR A 350 44.39 19.55 22.09
C THR A 350 45.70 18.78 22.17
N SER A 351 46.64 19.29 22.96
CA SER A 351 47.91 18.63 23.24
C SER A 351 47.73 17.52 24.28
N ALA A 352 48.42 16.40 24.09
CA ALA A 352 48.46 15.34 25.09
C ALA A 352 49.12 15.86 26.39
N PRO A 353 48.72 15.35 27.56
CA PRO A 353 49.37 15.69 28.83
C PRO A 353 50.87 15.33 28.81
N PRO A 354 51.75 16.07 29.50
CA PRO A 354 53.18 15.77 29.54
C PRO A 354 53.53 14.38 30.09
N THR A 355 52.63 13.78 30.87
CA THR A 355 52.76 12.44 31.42
C THR A 355 52.43 11.34 30.41
N TRP A 356 51.90 11.68 29.24
CA TRP A 356 51.64 10.77 28.14
C TRP A 356 52.93 10.49 27.36
N LYS A 357 53.29 9.21 27.22
CA LYS A 357 54.59 8.80 26.66
C LYS A 357 54.55 8.49 25.16
N GLU A 358 53.36 8.36 24.59
CA GLU A 358 53.19 8.03 23.16
C GLU A 358 53.22 9.28 22.30
N ASP A 359 53.91 9.18 21.18
CA ASP A 359 54.08 10.28 20.24
C ASP A 359 52.87 10.34 19.30
N TRP A 360 52.06 11.38 19.46
CA TRP A 360 50.93 11.69 18.58
C TRP A 360 51.26 12.94 17.77
N PRO A 361 52.05 12.81 16.67
CA PRO A 361 52.54 13.95 15.91
C PRO A 361 51.44 14.82 15.31
N SER A 362 50.26 14.25 15.05
CA SER A 362 49.10 14.98 14.54
C SER A 362 48.22 15.60 15.64
N GLY A 363 48.50 15.31 16.92
CA GLY A 363 47.73 15.76 18.08
C GLY A 363 46.34 15.13 18.19
N ILE A 364 45.53 15.61 19.14
CA ILE A 364 44.11 15.27 19.22
C ILE A 364 43.30 16.46 18.71
N SER A 365 42.27 16.22 17.91
CA SER A 365 41.33 17.25 17.48
C SER A 365 39.92 16.88 17.90
N ALA A 366 39.18 17.79 18.53
CA ALA A 366 37.83 17.49 18.99
C ALA A 366 36.76 18.52 18.60
N VAL A 367 35.55 18.01 18.45
CA VAL A 367 34.31 18.75 18.16
C VAL A 367 33.26 18.32 19.17
N SER A 368 32.54 19.29 19.73
CA SER A 368 31.37 19.05 20.56
C SER A 368 30.11 19.32 19.75
N CYS A 369 29.20 18.35 19.72
CA CYS A 369 27.92 18.43 19.06
C CYS A 369 26.79 18.38 20.07
N THR A 370 26.01 19.45 20.15
CA THR A 370 24.76 19.49 20.90
C THR A 370 23.64 18.95 20.03
N VAL A 371 23.04 17.85 20.46
CA VAL A 371 21.93 17.16 19.81
C VAL A 371 20.67 17.39 20.64
N ASP A 372 19.77 18.22 20.13
CA ASP A 372 18.46 18.49 20.73
C ASP A 372 17.42 17.61 20.04
N VAL A 373 16.74 16.76 20.81
CA VAL A 373 15.72 15.84 20.31
C VAL A 373 14.41 16.11 21.02
N GLU A 374 13.37 16.36 20.23
CA GLU A 374 11.99 16.55 20.70
C GLU A 374 11.07 15.52 20.05
N LEU A 375 10.21 14.91 20.87
CA LEU A 375 9.18 13.98 20.43
C LEU A 375 7.85 14.73 20.36
N VAL A 376 7.18 14.68 19.20
CA VAL A 376 5.96 15.44 18.92
C VAL A 376 4.92 14.49 18.31
N ASP A 377 3.66 14.56 18.75
CA ASP A 377 2.57 13.86 18.07
C ASP A 377 2.24 14.57 16.76
N ASP A 378 2.24 13.82 15.65
CA ASP A 378 2.03 14.37 14.30
C ASP A 378 1.40 13.31 13.38
N THR A 379 0.99 13.71 12.17
CA THR A 379 0.37 12.83 11.18
C THR A 379 1.39 12.34 10.16
N LEU A 380 1.68 11.04 10.18
CA LEU A 380 2.50 10.35 9.20
C LEU A 380 1.67 10.02 7.96
N MET A 381 2.09 10.53 6.80
CA MET A 381 1.52 10.20 5.50
C MET A 381 2.56 9.51 4.63
N VAL A 382 2.24 8.31 4.13
CA VAL A 382 3.09 7.53 3.23
C VAL A 382 2.43 7.41 1.86
N GLY A 383 3.14 7.82 0.81
CA GLY A 383 2.66 7.78 -0.57
C GLY A 383 1.54 8.80 -0.84
N SER A 384 0.53 8.42 -1.61
CA SER A 384 -0.63 9.28 -1.94
C SER A 384 -1.69 9.31 -0.83
N GLY A 385 -1.28 9.27 0.44
CA GLY A 385 -2.17 9.08 1.59
C GLY A 385 -3.39 10.01 1.59
N PHE A 386 -4.51 9.53 2.14
CA PHE A 386 -5.80 10.23 2.11
C PHE A 386 -6.01 11.12 3.34
N PRO A 387 -6.78 12.22 3.21
CA PRO A 387 -7.17 13.11 4.30
C PRO A 387 -8.42 12.61 5.06
N ALA A 388 -8.49 11.31 5.34
CA ALA A 388 -9.43 10.80 6.36
C ALA A 388 -8.86 11.13 7.75
N PRO A 389 -9.69 11.22 8.82
CA PRO A 389 -9.15 11.39 10.17
C PRO A 389 -8.17 10.22 10.46
N PRO A 390 -6.88 10.53 10.66
CA PRO A 390 -5.86 9.49 10.79
C PRO A 390 -6.05 8.71 12.09
N GLU A 391 -5.94 7.38 11.99
CA GLU A 391 -5.94 6.51 13.18
C GLU A 391 -4.65 6.68 13.96
N THR A 392 -4.75 6.70 15.29
CA THR A 392 -3.59 6.88 16.16
C THR A 392 -2.93 5.55 16.45
N ILE A 393 -1.82 5.28 15.75
CA ILE A 393 -1.03 4.07 15.93
C ILE A 393 0.01 4.22 17.04
N ASN A 394 0.42 5.46 17.34
CA ASN A 394 1.36 5.76 18.40
C ASN A 394 1.13 7.20 18.90
N SER A 395 1.35 7.42 20.19
CA SER A 395 1.30 8.77 20.79
C SER A 395 2.24 8.90 21.97
N LEU A 396 2.60 10.13 22.35
CA LEU A 396 3.45 10.40 23.51
C LEU A 396 2.92 9.75 24.81
N ASP A 397 1.59 9.67 24.97
CA ASP A 397 0.93 9.03 26.10
C ASP A 397 1.12 7.51 26.16
N ILE A 398 1.28 6.87 25.00
CA ILE A 398 1.47 5.41 24.88
C ILE A 398 2.96 5.07 25.03
N VAL A 399 3.83 5.85 24.37
CA VAL A 399 5.28 5.67 24.36
C VAL A 399 5.89 5.80 25.77
N GLY A 400 5.34 6.66 26.63
CA GLY A 400 5.85 6.92 27.97
C GLY A 400 5.49 5.89 29.06
N LYS A 401 4.65 4.88 28.77
CA LYS A 401 4.09 3.96 29.79
C LYS A 401 4.87 2.63 29.99
N GLY A 402 6.04 2.47 29.37
CA GLY A 402 6.86 1.25 29.46
C GLY A 402 7.64 1.09 30.78
N ALA A 403 8.14 -0.12 31.03
CA ALA A 403 8.80 -0.55 32.28
C ALA A 403 10.15 0.14 32.64
N GLY A 404 10.54 1.23 31.96
CA GLY A 404 11.85 1.84 32.23
C GLY A 404 12.18 3.20 31.63
N GLY A 405 11.24 4.02 31.15
CA GLY A 405 11.66 5.33 30.67
C GLY A 405 10.54 6.31 30.38
N ASN A 406 10.58 7.42 31.13
CA ASN A 406 10.01 8.70 30.75
C ASN A 406 10.30 9.00 29.26
N THR A 407 9.39 9.66 28.54
CA THR A 407 9.59 10.01 27.11
C THR A 407 10.89 10.77 26.86
N SER A 408 11.39 11.49 27.87
CA SER A 408 12.70 12.15 27.86
C SER A 408 13.88 11.18 27.77
N GLU A 409 13.79 9.98 28.35
CA GLU A 409 14.80 8.91 28.20
C GLU A 409 14.80 8.35 26.78
N ILE A 410 13.63 8.35 26.12
CA ILE A 410 13.52 7.91 24.73
C ILE A 410 14.21 8.91 23.81
N ALA A 411 13.93 10.21 24.01
CA ALA A 411 14.65 11.28 23.34
C ALA A 411 16.17 11.23 23.60
N LEU A 412 16.59 10.91 24.84
CA LEU A 412 18.00 10.74 25.19
C LEU A 412 18.65 9.66 24.33
N TRP A 413 18.06 8.47 24.28
CA TRP A 413 18.57 7.36 23.47
C TRP A 413 18.68 7.70 21.99
N PHE A 414 17.72 8.43 21.41
CA PHE A 414 17.84 8.92 20.03
C PHE A 414 19.02 9.86 19.82
N SER A 415 19.32 10.67 20.82
CA SER A 415 20.45 11.60 20.77
C SER A 415 21.80 10.88 20.94
N VAL A 416 21.88 9.85 21.79
CA VAL A 416 23.15 9.16 22.14
C VAL A 416 23.40 7.88 21.35
N ALA A 417 22.45 7.41 20.54
CA ALA A 417 22.58 6.22 19.70
C ALA A 417 23.90 6.11 18.90
N PRO A 418 24.47 7.21 18.36
CA PRO A 418 25.76 7.14 17.65
C PRO A 418 26.91 6.57 18.51
N THR A 419 26.88 6.74 19.83
CA THR A 419 27.91 6.19 20.75
C THR A 419 27.93 4.66 20.81
N VAL A 420 26.81 4.04 20.42
CA VAL A 420 26.59 2.60 20.50
C VAL A 420 26.74 1.94 19.12
N VAL A 421 26.37 2.67 18.07
CA VAL A 421 26.43 2.24 16.66
C VAL A 421 27.81 2.54 16.02
N GLY A 422 28.64 3.35 16.67
CA GLY A 422 29.99 3.69 16.22
C GLY A 422 30.95 2.50 16.13
N ILE A 423 32.17 2.76 15.65
CA ILE A 423 33.22 1.75 15.42
C ILE A 423 33.45 0.93 16.69
N ASN A 424 33.00 -0.32 16.68
CA ASN A 424 33.17 -1.26 17.77
C ASN A 424 34.50 -2.00 17.62
N VAL A 425 35.26 -2.15 18.71
CA VAL A 425 36.45 -3.01 18.74
C VAL A 425 36.18 -4.19 19.68
N GLN A 426 36.21 -5.42 19.15
CA GLN A 426 35.99 -6.67 19.91
C GLN A 426 34.63 -6.77 20.64
N GLY A 427 33.54 -6.31 20.00
CA GLY A 427 32.18 -6.41 20.55
C GLY A 427 31.82 -5.36 21.62
N ARG A 428 32.71 -4.38 21.87
CA ARG A 428 32.61 -3.34 22.88
C ARG A 428 32.56 -1.93 22.27
N GLN A 429 31.90 -0.97 22.96
CA GLN A 429 31.78 0.42 22.51
C GLN A 429 33.16 1.03 22.14
N PRO A 430 33.22 2.00 21.21
CA PRO A 430 34.45 2.48 20.55
C PRO A 430 35.60 2.93 21.46
N LEU A 431 35.33 3.19 22.74
CA LEU A 431 36.22 3.85 23.67
C LEU A 431 37.09 2.94 24.55
N PHE A 432 36.87 1.62 24.58
CA PHE A 432 37.39 0.84 25.71
C PHE A 432 38.23 -0.37 25.29
N GLU A 433 39.47 -0.41 25.76
CA GLU A 433 40.29 -1.62 25.75
C GLU A 433 39.86 -2.57 26.88
N LEU A 434 39.89 -3.87 26.58
CA LEU A 434 39.71 -4.93 27.57
C LEU A 434 40.92 -4.98 28.51
N CYS A 435 40.69 -4.90 29.82
CA CYS A 435 41.67 -5.42 30.77
C CYS A 435 41.84 -6.94 30.51
N PRO A 436 43.07 -7.46 30.35
CA PRO A 436 43.30 -8.89 30.10
C PRO A 436 42.71 -9.82 31.18
N SER A 437 42.54 -9.31 32.40
CA SER A 437 41.93 -10.03 33.53
C SER A 437 40.40 -10.14 33.45
N GLU A 438 39.75 -9.48 32.49
CA GLU A 438 38.29 -9.48 32.30
C GLU A 438 37.84 -10.25 31.04
N LEU A 439 38.75 -10.98 30.39
CA LEU A 439 38.40 -11.92 29.32
C LEU A 439 37.73 -13.16 29.94
N PRO A 440 36.46 -13.48 29.62
CA PRO A 440 35.94 -14.82 29.91
C PRO A 440 36.77 -15.83 29.12
N ALA A 441 37.26 -16.87 29.79
CA ALA A 441 38.20 -17.85 29.26
C ALA A 441 37.68 -18.73 28.08
N SER A 442 36.58 -18.36 27.42
CA SER A 442 35.85 -19.25 26.51
C SER A 442 35.41 -18.66 25.16
N GLU A 443 35.80 -17.45 24.78
CA GLU A 443 35.44 -16.91 23.45
C GLU A 443 36.67 -16.41 22.69
N LEU A 444 37.40 -17.37 22.11
CA LEU A 444 38.37 -17.13 21.04
C LEU A 444 37.61 -16.61 19.80
N PRO A 445 38.13 -15.59 19.09
CA PRO A 445 37.47 -15.05 17.91
C PRO A 445 37.53 -16.06 16.75
N VAL A 446 36.37 -16.30 16.14
CA VAL A 446 36.27 -16.82 14.79
C VAL A 446 36.96 -15.82 13.86
N VAL A 447 38.05 -16.25 13.24
CA VAL A 447 38.75 -15.54 12.18
C VAL A 447 37.86 -15.58 10.94
N PHE A 448 37.40 -14.43 10.46
CA PHE A 448 36.95 -14.29 9.09
C PHE A 448 38.17 -13.98 8.23
N THR A 449 38.57 -14.96 7.41
CA THR A 449 39.48 -14.78 6.26
C THR A 449 38.75 -14.12 5.10
#